data_AF-A0A661P3E9-F1
#
_entry.id   AF-A0A661P3E9-F1
#
_cell.length_a   1.000
_cell.length_b   1.000
_cell.length_c   1.000
_cell.angle_alpha   90.00
_cell.angle_beta   90.00
_cell.angle_gamma   90.00
#
_symmetry.space_group_name_H-M   'P 1'
#
loop_
_entity.id
_entity.type
_entity.pdbx_description
1 polymer ?
#
loop_
_entity_poly.entity_id
_entity_poly.type
_entity_poly.pdbx_seq_one_letter_code
_entity_poly.pdbx_strand_id
1 'polypeptide(L)'
;MTTAALVIASISAILAIIWAKRNQNQVKELESKLLSSKEVSQQQADLLEVYRDRDQQLIQDAGEALFIFDQEDGSLLEINHQAETLLGYTLREGIHLTFKVLFSREHRQHLLRMTSKVIKQGEAEISEIKFKRKDGSKFIGEIKARTGQMKGRRIIYGSFRDVTQTTNLQLELQRHNRHLTLLNE
;
A
#
# COMPACT_ATOMS: atom_id res chain seq x y z
N MET A 1 -60.18 37.97 42.58
CA MET A 1 -59.23 37.73 41.46
C MET A 1 -57.79 37.49 41.90
N THR A 2 -57.41 37.83 43.13
CA THR A 2 -56.02 37.73 43.64
C THR A 2 -55.56 36.30 43.96
N THR A 3 -56.45 35.42 44.41
CA THR A 3 -56.13 34.03 44.78
C THR A 3 -55.78 33.14 43.59
N ALA A 4 -56.50 33.27 42.47
CA ALA A 4 -56.22 32.51 41.24
C ALA A 4 -54.86 32.87 40.63
N ALA A 5 -54.47 34.15 40.66
CA ALA A 5 -53.18 34.61 40.14
C ALA A 5 -51.99 34.04 40.95
N LEU A 6 -52.13 33.96 42.29
CA LEU A 6 -51.13 33.36 43.18
C LEU A 6 -50.93 31.86 42.92
N VAL A 7 -52.00 31.11 42.65
CA VAL A 7 -51.94 29.68 42.32
C VAL A 7 -51.29 29.44 40.95
N ILE A 8 -51.59 30.28 39.96
CA ILE A 8 -50.96 30.18 38.64
C ILE A 8 -49.46 30.50 38.73
N ALA A 9 -49.07 31.50 39.51
CA ALA A 9 -47.68 31.86 39.73
C ALA A 9 -46.89 30.72 40.40
N SER A 10 -47.45 30.06 41.42
CA SER A 10 -46.78 28.94 42.10
C SER A 10 -46.65 27.71 41.20
N ILE A 11 -47.67 27.38 40.40
CA ILE A 11 -47.59 26.30 39.39
C ILE A 11 -46.52 26.62 38.34
N SER A 12 -46.45 27.87 37.86
CA SER A 12 -45.43 28.28 36.88
C SER A 12 -44.01 28.15 37.42
N ALA A 13 -43.79 28.49 38.69
CA ALA A 13 -42.51 28.36 39.35
C ALA A 13 -42.08 26.88 39.50
N ILE A 14 -43.02 26.01 39.88
CA ILE A 14 -42.77 24.56 39.98
C ILE A 14 -42.43 23.98 38.60
N LEU A 15 -43.19 24.35 37.55
CA LEU A 15 -42.91 23.92 36.18
C LEU A 15 -41.54 24.41 35.69
N ALA A 16 -41.15 25.65 36.02
CA ALA A 16 -39.83 26.19 35.68
C ALA A 16 -38.69 25.41 36.37
N ILE A 17 -38.86 25.02 37.64
CA ILE A 17 -37.89 24.21 38.38
C ILE A 17 -37.76 22.80 37.75
N ILE A 18 -38.89 22.17 37.42
CA ILE A 18 -38.92 20.85 36.76
C ILE A 18 -38.22 20.93 35.40
N TRP A 19 -38.54 21.95 34.61
CA TRP A 19 -37.92 22.19 33.30
C TRP A 19 -36.41 22.41 33.42
N ALA A 20 -35.97 23.27 34.36
CA ALA A 20 -34.56 23.54 34.59
C ALA A 20 -33.80 22.27 35.01
N LYS A 21 -34.39 21.44 35.90
CA LYS A 21 -33.79 20.18 36.32
C LYS A 21 -33.69 19.17 35.17
N ARG A 22 -34.74 19.06 34.36
CA ARG A 22 -34.76 18.20 33.18
C ARG A 22 -33.69 18.61 32.16
N ASN A 23 -33.56 19.91 31.89
CA ASN A 23 -32.52 20.43 31.00
C ASN A 23 -31.11 20.17 31.55
N GLN A 24 -30.87 20.38 32.85
CA GLN A 24 -29.58 20.05 33.46
C GLN A 24 -29.22 18.57 33.32
N ASN A 25 -30.20 17.67 33.51
CA ASN A 25 -29.98 16.24 33.34
C ASN A 25 -29.67 15.88 31.87
N GLN A 26 -30.39 16.49 30.92
CA GLN A 26 -30.11 16.30 29.49
C GLN A 26 -28.72 16.80 29.09
N VAL A 27 -28.29 17.95 29.60
CA VAL A 27 -26.93 18.47 29.34
C VAL A 27 -25.87 17.49 29.85
N LYS A 28 -26.02 16.98 31.07
CA LYS A 28 -25.09 15.98 31.63
C LYS A 28 -25.06 14.68 30.83
N GLU A 29 -26.23 14.22 30.38
CA GLU A 29 -26.32 13.01 29.54
C GLU A 29 -25.62 13.23 28.19
N LEU A 30 -25.81 14.39 27.56
CA LEU A 30 -25.15 14.75 26.30
C LEU A 30 -23.64 14.89 26.46
N GLU A 31 -23.17 15.51 27.54
CA GLU A 31 -21.73 15.61 27.86
C GLU A 31 -21.12 14.23 28.05
N SER A 32 -21.79 13.32 28.76
CA SER A 32 -21.34 11.94 28.92
C SER A 32 -21.27 11.21 27.58
N LYS A 33 -22.30 11.33 26.72
CA LYS A 33 -22.29 10.72 25.39
C LYS A 33 -21.19 11.30 24.50
N LEU A 34 -20.98 12.60 24.55
CA LEU A 34 -19.92 13.28 23.79
C LEU A 34 -18.54 12.79 24.24
N LEU A 35 -18.31 12.65 25.55
CA LEU A 35 -17.05 12.16 26.09
C LEU A 35 -16.78 10.72 25.64
N SER A 36 -17.76 9.82 25.79
CA SER A 36 -17.64 8.44 25.32
C SER A 36 -17.43 8.35 23.80
N SER A 37 -18.11 9.19 23.01
CA SER A 37 -17.90 9.24 21.55
C SER A 37 -16.49 9.74 21.20
N LYS A 38 -15.95 10.70 21.96
CA LYS A 38 -14.59 11.21 21.76
C LYS A 38 -13.55 10.16 22.12
N GLU A 39 -13.75 9.44 23.22
CA GLU A 39 -12.90 8.31 23.63
C GLU A 39 -12.87 7.22 22.57
N VAL A 40 -14.04 6.81 22.05
CA VAL A 40 -14.11 5.80 20.97
C VAL A 40 -13.41 6.29 19.71
N SER A 41 -13.61 7.55 19.31
CA SER A 41 -12.93 8.11 18.13
C SER A 41 -11.41 8.17 18.32
N GLN A 42 -10.94 8.47 19.53
CA GLN A 42 -9.51 8.48 19.84
C GLN A 42 -8.93 7.07 19.79
N GLN A 43 -9.59 6.10 20.44
CA GLN A 43 -9.17 4.70 20.39
C GLN A 43 -9.13 4.15 18.97
N GLN A 44 -10.08 4.53 18.12
CA GLN A 44 -10.06 4.16 16.70
C GLN A 44 -8.90 4.80 15.94
N ALA A 45 -8.58 6.07 16.22
CA ALA A 45 -7.45 6.75 15.61
C ALA A 45 -6.12 6.09 15.99
N ASP A 46 -5.92 5.83 17.28
CA ASP A 46 -4.72 5.18 17.81
C ASP A 46 -4.57 3.76 17.23
N LEU A 47 -5.66 3.01 17.13
CA LEU A 47 -5.65 1.66 16.55
C LEU A 47 -5.29 1.68 15.06
N LEU A 48 -5.82 2.66 14.30
CA LEU A 48 -5.47 2.84 12.89
C LEU A 48 -4.00 3.22 12.70
N GLU A 49 -3.44 4.02 13.61
CA GLU A 49 -2.01 4.36 13.61
C GLU A 49 -1.15 3.10 13.84
N VAL A 50 -1.48 2.30 14.85
CA VAL A 50 -0.80 1.03 15.12
C VAL A 50 -0.83 0.07 13.93
N TYR A 51 -2.00 -0.07 13.27
CA TYR A 51 -2.09 -0.92 12.08
C TYR A 51 -1.26 -0.39 10.91
N ARG A 52 -1.26 0.93 10.68
CA ARG A 52 -0.46 1.55 9.62
C ARG A 52 1.02 1.33 9.85
N ASP A 53 1.51 1.59 11.06
CA ASP A 53 2.92 1.44 11.39
C ASP A 53 3.37 -0.01 11.22
N ARG A 54 2.57 -0.96 11.71
CA ARG A 54 2.85 -2.38 11.55
C ARG A 54 2.89 -2.80 10.09
N ASP A 55 1.88 -2.43 9.29
CA ASP A 55 1.79 -2.83 7.89
C ASP A 55 2.91 -2.19 7.06
N GLN A 56 3.25 -0.92 7.34
CA GLN A 56 4.39 -0.25 6.73
C GLN A 56 5.70 -0.96 7.07
N GLN A 57 5.92 -1.31 8.33
CA GLN A 57 7.12 -2.02 8.75
C GLN A 57 7.23 -3.40 8.07
N LEU A 58 6.14 -4.17 8.01
CA LEU A 58 6.13 -5.48 7.35
C LEU A 58 6.46 -5.39 5.85
N ILE A 59 5.98 -4.35 5.16
CA ILE A 59 6.29 -4.12 3.75
C ILE A 59 7.76 -3.70 3.57
N GLN A 60 8.27 -2.82 4.43
CA GLN A 60 9.63 -2.32 4.36
C GLN A 60 10.67 -3.39 4.68
N ASP A 61 10.38 -4.27 5.64
CA ASP A 61 11.26 -5.36 6.08
C ASP A 61 11.07 -6.66 5.25
N ALA A 62 10.16 -6.67 4.27
CA ALA A 62 9.95 -7.82 3.41
C ALA A 62 11.25 -8.16 2.65
N GLY A 63 11.63 -9.45 2.62
CA GLY A 63 12.87 -9.89 1.98
C GLY A 63 12.89 -9.76 0.45
N GLU A 64 11.73 -9.55 -0.17
CA GLU A 64 11.61 -9.31 -1.62
C GLU A 64 11.52 -7.82 -1.94
N ALA A 65 11.97 -7.44 -3.13
CA ALA A 65 11.86 -6.08 -3.64
C ALA A 65 10.43 -5.81 -4.14
N LEU A 66 9.59 -5.19 -3.32
CA LEU A 66 8.18 -4.94 -3.60
C LEU A 66 7.95 -3.61 -4.34
N PHE A 67 6.91 -3.58 -5.17
CA PHE A 67 6.50 -2.38 -5.90
C PHE A 67 4.98 -2.26 -6.03
N ILE A 68 4.51 -1.02 -6.21
CA ILE A 68 3.16 -0.67 -6.64
C ILE A 68 3.26 0.38 -7.74
N PHE A 69 2.63 0.11 -8.88
CA PHE A 69 2.44 1.04 -10.00
C PHE A 69 0.97 1.36 -10.18
N ASP A 70 0.69 2.59 -10.62
CA ASP A 70 -0.61 2.98 -11.15
C ASP A 70 -0.86 2.25 -12.47
N GLN A 71 -2.05 1.64 -12.64
CA GLN A 71 -2.35 0.88 -13.84
C GLN A 71 -2.60 1.79 -15.07
N GLU A 72 -3.07 3.02 -14.88
CA GLU A 72 -3.52 3.89 -15.96
C GLU A 72 -2.35 4.63 -16.63
N ASP A 73 -1.49 5.26 -15.83
CA ASP A 73 -0.34 6.02 -16.34
C ASP A 73 1.00 5.28 -16.19
N GLY A 74 1.05 4.20 -15.40
CA GLY A 74 2.24 3.40 -15.16
C GLY A 74 3.24 4.02 -14.18
N SER A 75 2.83 5.06 -13.44
CA SER A 75 3.68 5.76 -12.47
C SER A 75 3.94 4.91 -11.24
N LEU A 76 5.16 4.98 -10.71
CA LEU A 76 5.48 4.31 -9.46
C LEU A 76 4.79 5.01 -8.29
N LEU A 77 3.98 4.25 -7.55
CA LEU A 77 3.29 4.72 -6.36
C LEU A 77 4.08 4.41 -5.09
N GLU A 78 4.67 3.22 -5.01
CA GLU A 78 5.37 2.76 -3.82
C GLU A 78 6.43 1.69 -4.14
N ILE A 79 7.51 1.69 -3.37
CA ILE A 79 8.53 0.63 -3.30
C ILE A 79 8.98 0.45 -1.86
N ASN A 80 9.41 -0.76 -1.52
CA ASN A 80 10.04 -1.02 -0.23
C ASN A 80 11.56 -0.86 -0.27
N HIS A 81 12.20 -0.90 0.90
CA HIS A 81 13.65 -0.76 1.06
C HIS A 81 14.45 -1.74 0.19
N GLN A 82 13.97 -2.98 0.03
CA GLN A 82 14.64 -3.97 -0.82
C GLN A 82 14.58 -3.59 -2.30
N ALA A 83 13.47 -3.02 -2.78
CA ALA A 83 13.38 -2.49 -4.13
C ALA A 83 14.25 -1.25 -4.33
N GLU A 84 14.35 -0.37 -3.32
CA GLU A 84 15.28 0.76 -3.36
C GLU A 84 16.73 0.30 -3.49
N THR A 85 17.12 -0.70 -2.69
CA THR A 85 18.46 -1.29 -2.69
C THR A 85 18.75 -2.00 -4.01
N LEU A 86 17.79 -2.77 -4.53
CA LEU A 86 17.94 -3.53 -5.77
C LEU A 86 18.04 -2.62 -6.99
N LEU A 87 17.20 -1.59 -7.08
CA LEU A 87 17.09 -0.74 -8.27
C LEU A 87 18.00 0.50 -8.21
N GLY A 88 18.40 0.91 -7.00
CA GLY A 88 19.19 2.10 -6.72
C GLY A 88 18.40 3.41 -6.76
N TYR A 89 17.07 3.34 -6.78
CA TYR A 89 16.19 4.51 -6.77
C TYR A 89 15.47 4.63 -5.43
N THR A 90 15.43 5.82 -4.85
CA THR A 90 14.56 6.09 -3.70
C THR A 90 13.13 6.38 -4.14
N LEU A 91 12.13 6.20 -3.28
CA LEU A 91 10.74 6.55 -3.58
C LEU A 91 10.60 8.02 -4.02
N ARG A 92 11.32 8.95 -3.36
CA ARG A 92 11.29 10.39 -3.70
C ARG A 92 11.81 10.68 -5.11
N GLU A 93 12.80 9.92 -5.56
CA GLU A 93 13.30 9.99 -6.93
C GLU A 93 12.42 9.20 -7.91
N GLY A 94 11.72 8.19 -7.38
CA GLY A 94 10.88 7.24 -8.10
C GLY A 94 9.51 7.75 -8.53
N ILE A 95 9.00 8.84 -7.95
CA ILE A 95 7.68 9.43 -8.31
C ILE A 95 7.59 9.81 -9.80
N HIS A 96 8.72 10.04 -10.48
CA HIS A 96 8.77 10.32 -11.92
C HIS A 96 9.15 9.11 -12.78
N LEU A 97 9.38 7.94 -12.17
CA LEU A 97 9.71 6.71 -12.87
C LEU A 97 8.43 6.01 -13.29
N THR A 98 8.23 5.93 -14.59
CA THR A 98 7.37 4.90 -15.17
C THR A 98 8.14 3.59 -15.21
N PHE A 99 7.43 2.46 -15.09
CA PHE A 99 8.02 1.13 -15.24
C PHE A 99 8.93 1.00 -16.48
N LYS A 100 8.68 1.79 -17.54
CA LYS A 100 9.49 1.86 -18.78
C LYS A 100 10.97 2.24 -18.58
N VAL A 101 11.32 2.93 -17.50
CA VAL A 101 12.71 3.36 -17.22
C VAL A 101 13.57 2.22 -16.68
N LEU A 102 12.95 1.26 -15.97
CA LEU A 102 13.63 0.13 -15.36
C LEU A 102 14.05 -0.95 -16.37
N PHE A 103 13.41 -0.95 -17.55
CA PHE A 103 13.64 -1.95 -18.59
C PHE A 103 14.57 -1.43 -19.67
N SER A 104 15.48 -2.29 -20.14
CA SER A 104 16.27 -1.98 -21.32
C SER A 104 15.36 -1.78 -22.54
N ARG A 105 15.82 -1.00 -23.54
CA ARG A 105 15.05 -0.76 -24.77
C ARG A 105 14.62 -2.06 -25.45
N GLU A 106 15.47 -3.08 -25.40
CA GLU A 106 15.29 -4.40 -26.01
C GLU A 106 14.14 -5.20 -25.34
N HIS A 107 13.89 -4.99 -24.05
CA HIS A 107 12.87 -5.72 -23.31
C HIS A 107 11.55 -4.96 -23.12
N ARG A 108 11.40 -3.75 -23.68
CA ARG A 108 10.15 -2.98 -23.59
C ARG A 108 8.93 -3.71 -24.17
N GLN A 109 9.11 -4.56 -25.19
CA GLN A 109 8.01 -5.38 -25.72
C GLN A 109 7.58 -6.49 -24.75
N HIS A 110 8.52 -7.11 -24.04
CA HIS A 110 8.20 -8.16 -23.04
C HIS A 110 7.33 -7.60 -21.93
N LEU A 111 7.66 -6.39 -21.51
CA LEU A 111 6.94 -5.62 -20.52
C LEU A 111 5.52 -5.25 -20.96
N LEU A 112 5.33 -4.75 -22.18
CA LEU A 112 3.97 -4.50 -22.71
C LEU A 112 3.12 -5.77 -22.75
N ARG A 113 3.71 -6.90 -23.15
CA ARG A 113 3.05 -8.21 -23.11
C ARG A 113 2.70 -8.62 -21.69
N MET A 114 3.61 -8.42 -20.74
CA MET A 114 3.38 -8.72 -19.33
C MET A 114 2.26 -7.87 -18.76
N THR A 115 2.32 -6.55 -18.89
CA THR A 115 1.27 -5.64 -18.43
C THR A 115 -0.08 -6.01 -19.02
N SER A 116 -0.12 -6.32 -20.33
CA SER A 116 -1.35 -6.80 -20.98
C SER A 116 -1.86 -8.11 -20.37
N LYS A 117 -0.96 -9.04 -20.02
CA LYS A 117 -1.30 -10.31 -19.38
C LYS A 117 -1.83 -10.09 -17.97
N VAL A 118 -1.15 -9.29 -17.14
CA VAL A 118 -1.60 -8.94 -15.78
C VAL A 118 -2.99 -8.30 -15.81
N ILE A 119 -3.22 -7.34 -16.70
CA ILE A 119 -4.51 -6.65 -16.79
C ILE A 119 -5.64 -7.60 -17.23
N LYS A 120 -5.36 -8.53 -18.14
CA LYS A 120 -6.38 -9.46 -18.67
C LYS A 120 -6.64 -10.66 -17.77
N GLN A 121 -5.60 -11.18 -17.12
CA GLN A 121 -5.62 -12.46 -16.40
C GLN A 121 -5.55 -12.30 -14.88
N GLY A 122 -5.31 -11.07 -14.39
CA GLY A 122 -5.17 -10.76 -12.97
C GLY A 122 -3.73 -10.89 -12.45
N GLU A 123 -2.90 -11.72 -13.08
CA GLU A 123 -1.51 -11.93 -12.69
C GLU A 123 -0.61 -12.32 -13.89
N ALA A 124 0.69 -12.11 -13.74
CA ALA A 124 1.71 -12.61 -14.64
C ALA A 124 3.06 -12.73 -13.94
N GLU A 125 3.90 -13.62 -14.48
CA GLU A 125 5.28 -13.83 -14.05
C GLU A 125 6.16 -13.91 -15.29
N ILE A 126 7.34 -13.28 -15.23
CA ILE A 126 8.39 -13.42 -16.22
C ILE A 126 9.75 -13.47 -15.51
N SER A 127 10.53 -14.49 -15.83
CA SER A 127 11.90 -14.66 -15.36
C SER A 127 12.91 -14.29 -16.46
N GLU A 128 14.18 -14.15 -16.07
CA GLU A 128 15.32 -13.93 -16.98
C GLU A 128 15.27 -12.64 -17.82
N ILE A 129 14.65 -11.57 -17.30
CA ILE A 129 14.62 -10.26 -17.96
C ILE A 129 15.85 -9.44 -17.56
N LYS A 130 16.48 -8.75 -18.52
CA LYS A 130 17.53 -7.78 -18.20
C LYS A 130 16.95 -6.43 -17.80
N PHE A 131 17.23 -6.03 -16.56
CA PHE A 131 16.88 -4.74 -15.99
C PHE A 131 18.08 -3.80 -15.95
N LYS A 132 17.83 -2.50 -15.79
CA LYS A 132 18.85 -1.47 -15.62
C LYS A 132 18.63 -0.72 -14.30
N ARG A 133 19.65 -0.71 -13.45
CA ARG A 133 19.67 0.09 -12.21
C ARG A 133 19.93 1.57 -12.49
N LYS A 134 19.77 2.42 -11.48
CA LYS A 134 20.06 3.87 -11.56
C LYS A 134 21.49 4.17 -12.01
N ASP A 135 22.47 3.46 -11.47
CA ASP A 135 23.90 3.60 -11.81
C ASP A 135 24.24 3.13 -13.24
N GLY A 136 23.29 2.50 -13.92
CA GLY A 136 23.42 1.96 -15.26
C GLY A 136 23.90 0.51 -15.33
N SER A 137 24.25 -0.11 -14.19
CA SER A 137 24.49 -1.54 -14.12
C SER A 137 23.25 -2.34 -14.50
N LYS A 138 23.46 -3.57 -14.97
CA LYS A 138 22.38 -4.46 -15.41
C LYS A 138 22.32 -5.66 -14.49
N PHE A 139 21.11 -6.18 -14.30
CA PHE A 139 20.90 -7.49 -13.66
C PHE A 139 19.88 -8.29 -14.44
N ILE A 140 19.93 -9.61 -14.24
CA ILE A 140 18.91 -10.54 -14.70
C ILE A 140 17.92 -10.68 -13.56
N GLY A 141 16.67 -10.31 -13.81
CA GLY A 141 15.62 -10.32 -12.82
C GLY A 141 14.44 -11.18 -13.22
N GLU A 142 13.72 -11.59 -12.19
CA GLU A 142 12.36 -12.11 -12.27
C GLU A 142 11.39 -11.06 -11.74
N ILE A 143 10.21 -11.02 -12.34
CA ILE A 143 9.12 -10.15 -11.93
C ILE A 143 7.82 -10.94 -11.83
N LYS A 144 7.16 -10.81 -10.69
CA LYS A 144 5.79 -11.29 -10.44
C LYS A 144 4.92 -10.08 -10.25
N ALA A 145 3.78 -10.05 -10.95
CA ALA A 145 2.87 -8.92 -10.92
C ALA A 145 1.42 -9.38 -10.85
N ARG A 146 0.61 -8.65 -10.10
CA ARG A 146 -0.83 -8.83 -9.92
C ARG A 146 -1.54 -7.50 -10.12
N THR A 147 -2.82 -7.55 -10.48
CA THR A 147 -3.69 -6.37 -10.55
C THR A 147 -4.55 -6.26 -9.29
N GLY A 148 -4.86 -5.05 -8.87
CA GLY A 148 -5.70 -4.81 -7.70
C GLY A 148 -6.36 -3.44 -7.70
N GLN A 149 -7.01 -3.11 -6.58
CA GLN A 149 -7.55 -1.78 -6.33
C GLN A 149 -7.05 -1.23 -5.00
N MET A 150 -6.64 0.03 -5.00
CA MET A 150 -6.21 0.76 -3.81
C MET A 150 -6.78 2.18 -3.84
N LYS A 151 -7.54 2.55 -2.81
CA LYS A 151 -8.20 3.88 -2.69
C LYS A 151 -9.02 4.27 -3.93
N GLY A 152 -9.72 3.31 -4.55
CA GLY A 152 -10.52 3.51 -5.76
C GLY A 152 -9.71 3.60 -7.07
N ARG A 153 -8.39 3.42 -7.01
CA ARG A 153 -7.49 3.38 -8.17
C ARG A 153 -7.13 1.95 -8.53
N ARG A 154 -7.03 1.68 -9.83
CA ARG A 154 -6.49 0.41 -10.32
C ARG A 154 -4.97 0.43 -10.24
N ILE A 155 -4.39 -0.63 -9.68
CA ILE A 155 -2.95 -0.74 -9.46
C ILE A 155 -2.40 -2.05 -9.97
N ILE A 156 -1.11 -2.04 -10.31
CA ILE A 156 -0.31 -3.24 -10.56
C ILE A 156 0.74 -3.31 -9.45
N TYR A 157 0.78 -4.40 -8.71
CA TYR A 157 1.72 -4.59 -7.61
C TYR A 157 2.40 -5.94 -7.70
N GLY A 158 3.54 -6.09 -7.04
CA GLY A 158 4.28 -7.34 -7.07
C GLY A 158 5.70 -7.21 -6.57
N SER A 159 6.57 -8.10 -7.06
CA SER A 159 7.96 -8.16 -6.63
C SER A 159 8.94 -8.32 -7.78
N PHE A 160 10.13 -7.75 -7.57
CA PHE A 160 11.33 -8.00 -8.34
C PHE A 160 12.24 -8.95 -7.57
N ARG A 161 12.97 -9.79 -8.29
CA ARG A 161 14.02 -10.65 -7.72
C ARG A 161 15.24 -10.62 -8.61
N ASP A 162 16.42 -10.37 -8.04
CA ASP A 162 17.68 -10.57 -8.75
C ASP A 162 18.00 -12.06 -8.80
N VAL A 163 18.08 -12.62 -10.01
CA VAL A 163 18.42 -14.02 -10.26
C VAL A 163 19.75 -14.15 -11.00
N THR A 164 20.53 -13.06 -11.11
CA THR A 164 21.78 -13.01 -11.89
C THR A 164 22.76 -14.11 -11.48
N GLN A 165 22.97 -14.31 -10.18
CA GLN A 165 23.90 -15.33 -9.69
C GLN A 165 23.44 -16.74 -10.09
N THR A 166 22.17 -17.05 -9.86
CA THR A 166 21.58 -18.36 -10.20
C THR A 166 21.64 -18.62 -11.70
N THR A 167 21.25 -17.64 -12.52
CA THR A 167 21.29 -17.76 -13.99
C THR A 167 22.72 -17.93 -14.48
N ASN A 168 23.70 -17.20 -13.94
CA ASN A 168 25.10 -17.34 -14.35
C ASN A 168 25.67 -18.72 -14.01
N LEU A 169 25.40 -19.23 -12.80
CA LEU A 169 25.82 -20.57 -12.37
C LEU A 169 25.19 -21.66 -13.27
N GLN A 170 23.91 -21.53 -13.59
CA GLN A 170 23.23 -22.47 -14.49
C GLN A 170 23.86 -22.47 -15.89
N LEU A 171 24.18 -21.30 -16.43
CA LEU A 171 24.86 -21.17 -17.73
C LEU A 171 26.27 -21.78 -17.70
N GLU A 172 27.01 -21.60 -16.62
CA GLU A 172 28.34 -22.17 -16.44
C GLU A 172 28.30 -23.70 -16.39
N LEU A 173 27.38 -24.28 -15.61
CA LEU A 173 27.16 -25.72 -15.57
C LEU A 173 26.79 -26.29 -16.94
N GLN A 174 25.91 -25.61 -17.68
CA GLN A 174 25.54 -26.02 -19.04
C GLN A 174 26.72 -25.95 -20.03
N ARG A 175 27.62 -24.99 -19.88
CA ARG A 175 28.84 -24.91 -20.70
C ARG A 175 29.79 -26.07 -20.40
N HIS A 176 30.01 -26.36 -19.11
CA HIS A 176 30.87 -27.47 -18.71
C HIS A 176 30.31 -28.82 -19.18
N ASN A 177 29.01 -29.06 -19.02
CA ASN A 177 28.36 -30.27 -19.50
C ASN A 177 28.50 -30.44 -21.02
N ARG A 178 28.25 -29.38 -21.81
CA ARG A 178 28.45 -29.42 -23.26
C ARG A 178 29.89 -29.74 -23.65
N HIS A 179 30.86 -29.15 -22.94
CA HIS A 179 32.27 -29.42 -23.22
C HIS A 179 32.64 -30.88 -22.93
N LEU A 180 32.15 -31.45 -21.83
CA LEU A 180 32.35 -32.87 -21.50
C LEU A 180 31.68 -33.80 -22.51
N THR A 181 30.48 -33.48 -23.01
CA THR A 181 29.83 -34.27 -24.06
C THR A 181 30.66 -34.29 -25.34
N LEU A 182 31.21 -33.15 -25.75
CA LEU A 182 32.05 -33.04 -26.95
C LEU A 182 33.43 -33.70 -26.82
N LEU A 183 33.94 -33.92 -25.61
CA LEU A 183 35.20 -34.63 -25.36
C LEU A 183 35.03 -36.15 -25.25
N ASN A 184 33.80 -36.61 -24.98
CA ASN A 184 33.45 -38.02 -24.87
C ASN A 184 32.90 -38.61 -26.18
N GLU A 185 32.78 -37.79 -27.22
CA GLU A 185 32.54 -38.18 -28.63
C GLU A 185 33.86 -38.26 -29.40
#